data_AF-A0A4Q9W1D6-F1
#
_entry.id   AF-A0A4Q9W1D6-F1
#
_cell.length_a   1.000
_cell.length_b   1.000
_cell.length_c   1.000
_cell.angle_alpha   90.00
_cell.angle_beta   90.00
_cell.angle_gamma   90.00
#
_symmetry.space_group_name_H-M   'P 1'
#
loop_
_entity.id
_entity.type
_entity.pdbx_description
1 polymer ?
#
loop_
_entity_poly.entity_id
_entity_poly.type
_entity_poly.pdbx_seq_one_letter_code
_entity_poly.pdbx_strand_id
1 'polypeptide(L)'
;MSVRNLPIIALDFKSADEVHTFLNKFNEPLCVKIGMELFYQTGPALIKSIKKRGHDIFLDLKLHDIPNTVSKAMEGLARLDVDLVNVHAAGGIKMMEEAKKGLRKHNADIKIIAVTQLTSTTETQLH
;
A
#
# COMPACT_ATOMS: atom_id res chain seq x y z
N MET A 1 14.44 6.42 0.61
CA MET A 1 14.85 5.77 -0.67
C MET A 1 13.87 6.15 -1.79
N SER A 2 14.34 6.39 -3.03
CA SER A 2 13.41 6.55 -4.17
C SER A 2 12.90 5.17 -4.59
N VAL A 3 11.58 4.96 -4.58
CA VAL A 3 10.94 3.87 -5.34
C VAL A 3 11.61 3.81 -6.71
N ARG A 4 12.14 2.63 -7.07
CA ARG A 4 12.84 2.47 -8.35
C ARG A 4 11.90 2.87 -9.48
N ASN A 5 12.44 3.45 -10.57
CA ASN A 5 11.64 3.80 -11.74
C ASN A 5 11.33 2.54 -12.56
N LEU A 6 10.60 1.61 -11.96
CA LEU A 6 10.22 0.32 -12.49
C LEU A 6 8.69 0.19 -12.50
N PRO A 7 8.12 -0.68 -13.36
CA PRO A 7 6.72 -1.05 -13.27
C PRO A 7 6.38 -1.60 -11.88
N ILE A 8 5.23 -1.20 -11.34
CA ILE A 8 4.69 -1.78 -10.10
C ILE A 8 3.78 -2.95 -10.47
N ILE A 9 4.21 -4.17 -10.16
CA ILE A 9 3.50 -5.41 -10.51
C ILE A 9 2.46 -5.73 -9.43
N ALA A 10 1.19 -5.86 -9.81
CA ALA A 10 0.13 -6.28 -8.91
C ALA A 10 0.28 -7.77 -8.54
N LEU A 11 0.38 -8.06 -7.24
CA LEU A 11 0.43 -9.43 -6.71
C LEU A 11 -0.98 -9.89 -6.37
N ASP A 12 -1.81 -10.11 -7.39
CA ASP A 12 -3.20 -10.54 -7.22
C ASP A 12 -3.28 -12.08 -7.18
N PHE A 13 -2.65 -12.66 -6.16
CA PHE A 13 -2.57 -14.11 -5.91
C PHE A 13 -3.39 -14.53 -4.68
N LYS A 14 -3.72 -15.81 -4.58
CA LYS A 14 -4.57 -16.34 -3.49
C LYS A 14 -3.82 -16.66 -2.20
N SER A 15 -2.49 -16.69 -2.23
CA SER A 15 -1.68 -17.09 -1.08
C SER A 15 -0.27 -16.53 -1.13
N ALA A 16 0.41 -16.51 0.02
CA ALA A 16 1.83 -16.17 0.12
C ALA A 16 2.72 -17.13 -0.70
N ASP A 17 2.34 -18.41 -0.81
CA ASP A 17 3.11 -19.41 -1.54
C ASP A 17 3.09 -19.16 -3.06
N GLU A 18 1.94 -18.76 -3.60
CA GLU A 18 1.81 -18.35 -5.01
C GLU A 18 2.65 -17.10 -5.28
N VAL A 19 2.62 -16.12 -4.38
CA VAL A 19 3.48 -14.91 -4.45
C VAL A 19 4.95 -15.30 -4.47
N HIS A 20 5.39 -16.18 -3.57
CA HIS A 20 6.78 -16.62 -3.52
C HIS A 20 7.19 -17.38 -4.77
N THR A 21 6.33 -18.27 -5.27
CA THR A 21 6.54 -19.00 -6.52
C THR A 21 6.71 -18.04 -7.70
N PHE A 22 5.88 -17.00 -7.78
CA PHE A 22 6.01 -15.96 -8.79
C PHE A 22 7.32 -15.19 -8.67
N LEU A 23 7.62 -14.67 -7.49
CA LEU A 23 8.83 -13.87 -7.27
C LEU A 23 10.12 -14.67 -7.49
N ASN A 24 10.11 -16.00 -7.29
CA ASN A 24 11.26 -16.87 -7.55
C ASN A 24 11.67 -16.93 -9.03
N LYS A 25 10.84 -16.44 -9.94
CA LYS A 25 11.15 -16.34 -11.37
C LYS A 25 12.07 -15.16 -11.71
N PHE A 26 12.36 -14.29 -10.73
CA PHE A 26 13.13 -13.06 -10.92
C PHE A 26 14.39 -13.08 -10.07
N ASN A 27 15.53 -12.77 -10.70
CA ASN A 27 16.83 -12.62 -10.04
C ASN A 27 17.19 -11.17 -9.73
N GLU A 28 16.22 -10.26 -9.84
CA GLU A 28 16.37 -8.84 -9.61
C GLU A 28 15.30 -8.31 -8.66
N PRO A 29 15.59 -7.21 -7.93
CA PRO A 29 14.57 -6.50 -7.18
C PRO A 29 13.47 -5.94 -8.08
N LEU A 30 12.23 -5.97 -7.59
CA LEU A 30 11.04 -5.52 -8.31
C LEU A 30 10.31 -4.46 -7.49
N CYS A 31 9.42 -3.70 -8.11
CA CYS A 31 8.38 -2.96 -7.40
C CYS A 31 7.08 -3.76 -7.49
N VAL A 32 6.46 -4.06 -6.35
CA VAL A 32 5.25 -4.88 -6.27
C VAL A 32 4.14 -4.17 -5.52
N LYS A 33 2.89 -4.47 -5.86
CA LYS A 33 1.69 -3.96 -5.20
C LYS A 33 0.95 -5.08 -4.49
N ILE A 34 0.68 -4.88 -3.20
CA ILE A 34 -0.12 -5.78 -2.37
C ILE A 34 -1.46 -5.10 -2.11
N GLY A 35 -2.55 -5.68 -2.62
CA GLY A 35 -3.91 -5.21 -2.39
C GLY A 35 -4.51 -5.73 -1.07
N MET A 36 -5.71 -5.26 -0.74
CA MET A 36 -6.41 -5.64 0.50
C MET A 36 -6.69 -7.14 0.62
N GLU A 37 -7.03 -7.83 -0.46
CA GLU A 37 -7.36 -9.26 -0.44
C GLU A 37 -6.18 -10.07 0.12
N LEU A 38 -5.02 -9.93 -0.54
CA LEU A 38 -3.80 -10.62 -0.14
C LEU A 38 -3.33 -10.16 1.25
N PHE A 39 -3.37 -8.85 1.54
CA PHE A 39 -2.93 -8.34 2.83
C PHE A 39 -3.80 -8.86 3.99
N TYR A 40 -5.11 -8.98 3.82
CA TYR A 40 -5.99 -9.49 4.87
C TYR A 40 -5.80 -10.99 5.14
N GLN A 41 -5.40 -11.76 4.12
CA GLN A 41 -5.13 -13.19 4.27
C GLN A 41 -3.75 -13.46 4.89
N THR A 42 -2.73 -12.67 4.52
CA THR A 42 -1.34 -12.97 4.89
C THR A 42 -0.76 -12.06 5.96
N GLY A 43 -1.35 -10.86 6.13
CA GLY A 43 -0.90 -9.85 7.07
C GLY A 43 0.54 -9.36 6.86
N PRO A 44 1.14 -8.74 7.90
CA PRO A 44 2.50 -8.20 7.87
C PRO A 44 3.62 -9.20 7.57
N ALA A 45 3.37 -10.51 7.76
CA ALA A 45 4.37 -11.55 7.53
C ALA A 45 4.81 -11.58 6.04
N LEU A 46 3.86 -11.41 5.12
CA LEU A 46 4.15 -11.36 3.69
C LEU A 46 5.04 -10.15 3.35
N ILE A 47 4.74 -8.97 3.90
CA ILE A 47 5.55 -7.76 3.69
C ILE A 47 7.01 -8.03 4.09
N LYS A 48 7.23 -8.58 5.29
CA LYS A 48 8.57 -8.90 5.79
C LYS A 48 9.32 -9.85 4.86
N SER A 49 8.63 -10.88 4.35
CA SER A 49 9.23 -11.87 3.46
C SER A 49 9.61 -11.28 2.09
N ILE A 50 8.78 -10.40 1.52
CA ILE A 50 9.04 -9.70 0.25
C ILE A 50 10.18 -8.70 0.41
N LYS A 51 10.21 -7.92 1.50
CA LYS A 51 11.30 -6.97 1.77
C LYS A 51 12.65 -7.65 1.99
N LYS A 52 12.68 -8.82 2.65
CA LYS A 52 13.92 -9.60 2.82
C LYS A 52 14.57 -9.97 1.47
N ARG A 53 13.79 -10.02 0.39
CA ARG A 53 14.25 -10.28 -0.99
C ARG A 53 14.63 -9.00 -1.74
N GLY A 54 14.52 -7.83 -1.12
CA GLY A 54 14.93 -6.55 -1.68
C GLY A 54 13.90 -5.85 -2.59
N HIS A 55 12.68 -6.40 -2.73
CA HIS A 55 11.61 -5.76 -3.51
C HIS A 55 11.08 -4.51 -2.80
N ASP A 56 10.60 -3.54 -3.58
CA ASP A 56 9.87 -2.38 -3.07
C ASP A 56 8.37 -2.70 -3.04
N ILE A 57 7.65 -2.21 -2.03
CA ILE A 57 6.25 -2.54 -1.79
C ILE A 57 5.39 -1.29 -1.82
N PHE A 58 4.42 -1.30 -2.72
CA PHE A 58 3.22 -0.48 -2.63
C PHE A 58 2.13 -1.27 -1.89
N LEU A 59 1.78 -0.83 -0.69
CA LEU A 59 0.67 -1.37 0.08
C LEU A 59 -0.62 -0.59 -0.27
N ASP A 60 -1.45 -1.20 -1.10
CA ASP A 60 -2.62 -0.59 -1.75
C ASP A 60 -3.92 -0.92 -1.00
N LEU A 61 -4.11 -0.29 0.16
CA LEU A 61 -5.29 -0.50 1.01
C LEU A 61 -6.36 0.60 0.89
N LYS A 62 -6.03 1.71 0.20
CA LYS A 62 -6.91 2.84 -0.09
C LYS A 62 -7.69 3.31 1.15
N LEU A 63 -6.99 3.61 2.25
CA LEU A 63 -7.67 3.92 3.51
C LEU A 63 -8.67 5.08 3.34
N HIS A 64 -9.88 4.88 3.85
CA HIS A 64 -10.98 5.84 3.77
C HIS A 64 -11.91 5.65 4.97
N ASP A 65 -11.79 6.53 5.96
CA ASP A 65 -12.54 6.50 7.21
C ASP A 65 -12.47 7.90 7.87
N ILE A 66 -13.00 8.09 9.07
CA ILE A 66 -12.84 9.33 9.83
C ILE A 66 -11.35 9.62 10.11
N PRO A 67 -10.95 10.91 10.21
CA PRO A 67 -9.54 11.31 10.27
C PRO A 67 -8.70 10.60 11.36
N ASN A 68 -9.26 10.43 12.55
CA ASN A 68 -8.56 9.75 13.66
C ASN A 68 -8.31 8.26 13.39
N THR A 69 -9.27 7.57 12.76
CA THR A 69 -9.12 6.15 12.41
C THR A 69 -8.03 5.98 11.36
N VAL A 70 -8.05 6.81 10.31
CA VAL A 70 -7.01 6.78 9.27
C VAL A 70 -5.63 7.14 9.82
N SER A 71 -5.53 8.12 10.73
CA SER A 71 -4.27 8.46 11.42
C SER A 71 -3.67 7.26 12.17
N LYS A 72 -4.50 6.57 12.97
CA LYS A 72 -4.07 5.38 13.73
C LYS A 72 -3.69 4.22 12.82
N ALA A 73 -4.48 3.99 11.77
CA ALA A 73 -4.18 2.96 10.78
C ALA A 73 -2.85 3.25 10.08
N MET A 74 -2.63 4.48 9.61
CA MET A 74 -1.37 4.90 9.00
C MET A 74 -0.18 4.82 9.95
N GLU A 75 -0.35 5.12 11.24
CA GLU A 75 0.69 4.89 12.23
C GLU A 75 1.07 3.41 12.34
N GLY A 76 0.08 2.51 12.31
CA GLY A 76 0.32 1.06 12.26
C GLY A 76 1.05 0.64 10.99
N LEU A 77 0.62 1.14 9.83
CA LEU A 77 1.28 0.87 8.55
C LEU A 77 2.70 1.45 8.47
N ALA A 78 2.98 2.56 9.15
CA ALA A 78 4.30 3.18 9.19
C ALA A 78 5.39 2.32 9.85
N ARG A 79 4.98 1.35 10.67
CA ARG A 79 5.88 0.37 11.30
C ARG A 79 6.21 -0.80 10.38
N LEU A 80 5.48 -0.92 9.27
CA LEU A 80 5.77 -1.90 8.23
C LEU A 80 6.85 -1.32 7.32
N ASP A 81 7.74 -2.19 6.83
CA ASP A 81 8.79 -1.82 5.89
C ASP A 81 8.22 -1.73 4.47
N VAL A 82 7.31 -0.77 4.23
CA VAL A 82 6.69 -0.51 2.91
C VAL A 82 7.18 0.81 2.35
N ASP A 83 7.12 0.97 1.02
CA ASP A 83 7.73 2.10 0.32
C ASP A 83 6.68 3.13 -0.14
N LEU A 84 5.46 2.66 -0.38
CA LEU A 84 4.33 3.47 -0.83
C LEU A 84 3.03 2.96 -0.18
N VAL A 85 2.17 3.90 0.25
CA VAL A 85 0.82 3.64 0.75
C VAL A 85 -0.17 4.63 0.12
N ASN A 86 -1.48 4.40 0.31
CA ASN A 86 -2.51 5.28 -0.21
C ASN A 86 -3.74 5.48 0.67
N VAL A 87 -4.47 6.55 0.37
CA VAL A 87 -5.77 6.95 0.93
C VAL A 87 -6.73 7.32 -0.20
N HIS A 88 -8.03 7.44 0.07
CA HIS A 88 -8.96 8.10 -0.85
C HIS A 88 -8.98 9.62 -0.66
N ALA A 89 -8.85 10.37 -1.75
CA ALA A 89 -9.01 11.84 -1.74
C ALA A 89 -10.44 12.25 -1.33
N ALA A 90 -11.44 11.41 -1.63
CA ALA A 90 -12.84 11.61 -1.27
C ALA A 90 -13.06 11.73 0.25
N GLY A 91 -12.14 11.25 1.09
CA GLY A 91 -12.22 11.44 2.54
C GLY A 91 -11.89 12.86 3.03
N GLY A 92 -11.50 13.75 2.12
CA GLY A 92 -11.28 15.17 2.39
C GLY A 92 -9.90 15.51 2.98
N ILE A 93 -9.57 16.80 2.93
CA ILE A 93 -8.25 17.34 3.33
C ILE A 93 -7.89 16.93 4.76
N LYS A 94 -8.82 17.09 5.70
CA LYS A 94 -8.58 16.76 7.12
C LYS A 94 -8.17 15.30 7.32
N MET A 95 -8.80 14.36 6.61
CA MET A 95 -8.44 12.94 6.68
C MET A 95 -7.03 12.70 6.11
N MET A 96 -6.71 13.30 4.96
CA MET A 96 -5.39 13.15 4.34
C MET A 96 -4.25 13.75 5.17
N GLU A 97 -4.47 14.89 5.82
CA GLU A 97 -3.51 15.50 6.73
C GLU A 97 -3.25 14.60 7.95
N GLU A 98 -4.31 14.06 8.55
CA GLU A 98 -4.20 13.13 9.67
C GLU A 98 -3.54 11.80 9.27
N ALA A 99 -3.82 11.30 8.05
CA ALA A 99 -3.13 10.15 7.47
C ALA A 99 -1.62 10.40 7.38
N LYS A 100 -1.22 11.56 6.84
CA LYS A 100 0.19 11.97 6.75
C LYS A 100 0.83 12.09 8.14
N LYS A 101 0.14 12.69 9.11
CA LYS A 101 0.64 12.79 10.50
C LYS A 101 0.88 11.41 11.11
N GLY A 102 -0.08 10.49 10.99
CA GLY A 102 0.05 9.10 11.46
C GLY A 102 1.24 8.39 10.82
N LEU A 103 1.36 8.48 9.49
CA LEU A 103 2.43 7.85 8.72
C LEU A 103 3.83 8.34 9.15
N ARG A 104 3.96 9.64 9.43
CA ARG A 104 5.25 10.27 9.76
C ARG A 104 5.75 10.00 11.18
N LYS A 105 4.95 9.37 12.05
CA LYS A 105 5.39 9.05 13.42
C LYS A 105 6.51 8.02 13.49
N HIS A 106 6.54 7.05 12.57
CA HIS A 106 7.54 5.97 12.57
C HIS A 106 8.47 5.99 11.36
N ASN A 107 7.99 6.44 10.19
CA ASN A 107 8.81 6.46 8.99
C ASN A 107 8.48 7.66 8.07
N ALA A 108 9.45 8.56 7.94
CA ALA A 108 9.33 9.76 7.12
C ALA A 108 9.44 9.50 5.61
N ASP A 109 10.06 8.39 5.23
CA ASP A 109 10.43 8.08 3.85
C ASP A 109 9.29 7.41 3.06
N ILE A 110 8.29 6.84 3.75
CA ILE A 110 7.16 6.19 3.09
C ILE A 110 6.39 7.24 2.28
N LYS A 111 6.25 6.99 0.98
CA LYS A 111 5.46 7.83 0.08
C LYS A 111 3.97 7.60 0.32
N ILE A 112 3.18 8.65 0.15
CA ILE A 112 1.72 8.58 0.25
C ILE A 112 1.11 9.18 -1.02
N ILE A 113 0.17 8.46 -1.62
CA ILE A 113 -0.63 8.94 -2.76
C ILE A 113 -2.12 8.92 -2.40
N ALA A 114 -2.92 9.69 -3.13
CA ALA A 114 -4.36 9.69 -2.98
C ALA A 114 -5.01 9.10 -4.24
N VAL A 115 -5.92 8.15 -4.02
CA VAL A 115 -6.86 7.70 -5.05
C VAL A 115 -7.88 8.81 -5.25
N THR A 116 -8.01 9.30 -6.49
CA THR A 116 -8.97 10.36 -6.85
C THR A 116 -10.32 9.76 -7.21
N GLN A 117 -10.42 9.18 -8.40
CA GLN A 117 -11.57 8.42 -8.87
C GLN A 117 -11.13 6.99 -9.20
N LEU A 118 -11.98 6.02 -8.87
CA LEU A 118 -11.71 4.63 -9.22
C LEU A 118 -11.86 4.47 -10.73
N THR A 119 -10.99 3.66 -11.33
CA THR A 119 -11.06 3.36 -12.77
C THR A 119 -12.31 2.57 -13.15
N SER A 120 -13.03 2.03 -12.17
CA SER A 120 -14.28 1.29 -12.33
C SER A 120 -15.54 2.14 -12.12
N THR A 121 -15.43 3.39 -11.67
CA THR A 121 -16.59 4.26 -11.44
C THR A 121 -16.91 5.11 -12.66
N THR A 122 -18.19 5.18 -13.00
CA THR A 122 -18.74 6.08 -14.02
C THR A 122 -19.35 7.31 -13.38
N GLU A 123 -19.58 8.36 -14.17
CA GLU A 123 -20.25 9.59 -13.72
C GLU A 123 -21.62 9.30 -13.07
N THR A 124 -22.41 8.39 -13.66
CA THR A 124 -23.72 7.99 -13.14
C THR A 124 -23.68 7.39 -11.74
N GLN A 125 -22.58 6.74 -11.35
CA GLN A 125 -22.43 6.13 -10.02
C GLN A 125 -22.00 7.13 -8.93
N LEU A 126 -21.61 8.36 -9.32
CA LEU A 126 -21.15 9.41 -8.41
C LEU A 126 -22.23 10.46 -8.09
N HIS A 127 -23.39 10.35 -8.73
CA HIS A 127 -24.54 11.23 -8.57
C HIS A 127 -25.57 10.70 -7.56
#